data_AF-A0A378QJ59-F1
#
_entry.id   AF-A0A378QJ59-F1
#
_cell.length_a   1.000
_cell.length_b   1.000
_cell.length_c   1.000
_cell.angle_alpha   90.00
_cell.angle_beta   90.00
_cell.angle_gamma   90.00
#
_symmetry.space_group_name_H-M   'P 1'
#
loop_
_entity.id
_entity.type
_entity.pdbx_description
1 polymer ?
#
loop_
_entity_poly.entity_id
_entity_poly.type
_entity_poly.pdbx_seq_one_letter_code
_entity_poly.pdbx_strand_id
1 'polypeptide(L)'
;MSRAKPHFLKTRNVLFPTKGKFIEHLQGIYHRAKSSENGLIVSNDDILDLRDFVQDYCDKSERLQDIFDLDNCHFIVKKSPNYDTECLFIVDSSTNKEEQISFIRFGNPPEPIVNFRSFCTYTIMKFKKDYRIKLSKELEKSYDEHDLWHKEPTTKEIVDEFIALKEIGDKLDQIISPNGSGSNVPILNSEYGDLKQDFIDFYQSKVATELNFELKPRN
;
A
#
# COMPACT_ATOMS: atom_id res chain seq x y z
N MET A 1 6.51 6.64 30.80
CA MET A 1 6.18 7.43 29.60
C MET A 1 7.16 7.09 28.50
N SER A 2 6.68 6.47 27.41
CA SER A 2 7.51 6.16 26.24
C SER A 2 8.03 7.48 25.64
N ARG A 3 9.35 7.65 25.55
CA ARG A 3 9.95 8.80 24.86
C ARG A 3 9.57 8.71 23.38
N ALA A 4 9.08 9.81 22.79
CA ALA A 4 8.82 9.87 21.36
C ALA A 4 10.08 9.45 20.59
N LYS A 5 9.94 8.50 19.66
CA LYS A 5 11.06 8.06 18.82
C LYS A 5 11.42 9.20 17.85
N PRO A 6 12.68 9.69 17.85
CA PRO A 6 13.10 10.70 16.91
C PRO A 6 13.21 10.10 15.49
N HIS A 7 13.10 10.95 14.48
CA HIS A 7 13.23 10.59 13.07
C HIS A 7 14.42 11.34 12.48
N PHE A 8 15.31 10.63 11.81
CA PHE A 8 16.58 11.15 11.33
C PHE A 8 16.69 10.99 9.81
N LEU A 9 17.00 12.10 9.14
CA LEU A 9 17.38 12.16 7.72
C LEU A 9 18.90 12.19 7.65
N LYS A 10 19.48 11.04 7.30
CA LYS A 10 20.90 10.74 7.42
C LYS A 10 21.79 11.57 6.50
N THR A 11 21.32 11.89 5.31
CA THR A 11 22.14 12.52 4.28
C THR A 11 22.44 13.98 4.62
N ARG A 12 21.46 14.68 5.20
CA ARG A 12 21.61 16.08 5.64
C ARG A 12 21.86 16.24 7.13
N ASN A 13 21.94 15.14 7.86
CA ASN A 13 22.10 15.11 9.31
C ASN A 13 21.00 15.93 10.04
N VAL A 14 19.74 15.75 9.64
CA VAL A 14 18.59 16.47 10.21
C VAL A 14 17.80 15.55 11.13
N LEU A 15 17.59 15.97 12.37
CA LEU A 15 16.87 15.20 13.39
C LEU A 15 15.55 15.89 13.76
N PHE A 16 14.46 15.13 13.69
CA PHE A 16 13.13 15.55 14.13
C PHE A 16 12.77 14.88 15.46
N PRO A 17 12.42 15.65 16.50
CA PRO A 17 12.17 15.11 17.83
C PRO A 17 10.87 14.30 17.93
N THR A 18 9.93 14.49 16.99
CA THR A 18 8.64 13.81 16.99
C THR A 18 8.21 13.47 15.56
N LYS A 19 7.33 12.47 15.41
CA LYS A 19 6.68 12.14 14.13
C LYS A 19 5.92 13.33 13.56
N GLY A 20 5.23 14.11 14.39
CA GLY A 20 4.49 15.30 13.95
C GLY A 20 5.41 16.34 13.30
N LYS A 21 6.56 16.64 13.92
CA LYS A 21 7.56 17.56 13.34
C LYS A 21 8.16 17.04 12.05
N PHE A 22 8.35 15.74 11.94
CA PHE A 22 8.83 15.13 10.70
C PHE A 22 7.79 15.19 9.58
N ILE A 23 6.50 14.95 9.89
CA ILE A 23 5.39 15.13 8.93
C ILE A 23 5.27 16.59 8.49
N GLU A 24 5.32 17.54 9.43
CA GLU A 24 5.28 18.98 9.12
C GLU A 24 6.37 19.38 8.12
N HIS A 25 7.57 18.82 8.27
CA HIS A 25 8.68 19.04 7.34
C HIS A 25 8.38 18.52 5.93
N LEU A 26 8.01 17.24 5.81
CA LEU A 26 7.69 16.62 4.51
C LEU A 26 6.48 17.29 3.84
N GLN A 27 5.49 17.70 4.64
CA GLN A 27 4.34 18.46 4.18
C GLN A 27 4.74 19.85 3.67
N GLY A 28 5.74 20.49 4.29
CA GLY A 28 6.34 21.73 3.80
C GLY A 28 6.96 21.57 2.40
N ILE A 29 7.69 20.47 2.17
CA ILE A 29 8.23 20.13 0.84
C ILE A 29 7.09 19.99 -0.18
N TYR A 30 6.06 19.19 0.17
CA TYR A 30 4.88 18.98 -0.67
C TYR A 30 4.18 20.30 -1.04
N HIS A 31 3.93 21.20 -0.09
CA HIS A 31 3.23 22.45 -0.36
C HIS A 31 4.03 23.41 -1.25
N ARG A 32 5.36 23.46 -1.06
CA ARG A 32 6.25 24.26 -1.95
C ARG A 32 6.18 23.76 -3.38
N ALA A 33 6.25 22.43 -3.56
CA ALA A 33 6.16 21.80 -4.87
C ALA A 33 4.77 21.99 -5.50
N LYS A 34 3.69 21.76 -4.75
CA LYS A 34 2.31 21.99 -5.20
C LYS A 34 2.07 23.43 -5.69
N SER A 35 2.76 24.40 -5.10
CA SER A 35 2.64 25.82 -5.47
C SER A 35 3.54 26.19 -6.66
N SER A 36 4.36 25.27 -7.18
CA SER A 36 5.21 25.49 -8.35
C SER A 36 4.46 25.12 -9.64
N GLU A 37 4.86 25.73 -10.76
CA GLU A 37 4.15 25.63 -12.05
C GLU A 37 4.03 24.19 -12.59
N ASN A 38 4.98 23.33 -12.25
CA ASN A 38 5.04 21.94 -12.74
C ASN A 38 5.02 20.89 -11.62
N GLY A 39 4.81 21.31 -10.36
CA GLY A 39 4.83 20.40 -9.23
C GLY A 39 6.21 19.81 -8.90
N LEU A 40 7.26 20.19 -9.62
CA LEU A 40 8.60 19.59 -9.49
C LEU A 40 9.27 20.06 -8.20
N ILE A 41 9.86 19.11 -7.48
CA ILE A 41 10.72 19.40 -6.34
C ILE A 41 12.14 19.62 -6.87
N VAL A 42 12.56 20.89 -6.90
CA VAL A 42 13.85 21.33 -7.46
C VAL A 42 14.93 21.55 -6.39
N SER A 43 14.54 21.70 -5.13
CA SER A 43 15.49 21.91 -4.04
C SER A 43 16.26 20.63 -3.77
N ASN A 44 17.58 20.65 -3.98
CA ASN A 44 18.45 19.50 -3.67
C ASN A 44 18.27 19.02 -2.22
N ASP A 45 18.12 19.97 -1.30
CA ASP A 45 17.87 19.71 0.11
C ASP A 45 16.58 18.90 0.33
N ASP A 46 15.50 19.26 -0.37
CA ASP A 46 14.21 18.57 -0.29
C ASP A 46 14.25 17.20 -0.97
N ILE A 47 15.00 17.07 -2.07
CA ILE A 47 15.20 15.80 -2.78
C ILE A 47 15.93 14.79 -1.88
N LEU A 48 17.01 15.23 -1.21
CA LEU A 48 17.77 14.38 -0.30
C LEU A 48 16.91 13.93 0.88
N ASP A 49 16.11 14.84 1.45
CA ASP A 49 15.21 14.55 2.56
C ASP A 49 14.12 13.54 2.16
N LEU A 50 13.57 13.66 0.94
CA LEU A 50 12.59 12.71 0.41
C LEU A 50 13.21 11.36 0.05
N ARG A 51 14.45 11.32 -0.41
CA ARG A 51 15.19 10.08 -0.65
C ARG A 51 15.40 9.31 0.65
N ASP A 52 15.90 9.99 1.68
CA ASP A 52 16.06 9.42 3.02
C ASP A 52 14.69 8.95 3.58
N PHE A 53 13.63 9.72 3.36
CA PHE A 53 12.27 9.29 3.71
C PHE A 53 11.86 7.99 2.99
N VAL A 54 12.06 7.90 1.68
CA VAL A 54 11.74 6.70 0.89
C VAL A 54 12.52 5.49 1.37
N GLN A 55 13.81 5.65 1.65
CA GLN A 55 14.68 4.57 2.13
C GLN A 55 14.32 4.09 3.53
N ASP A 56 14.08 5.01 4.46
CA ASP A 56 14.10 4.65 5.89
C ASP A 56 12.71 4.63 6.53
N TYR A 57 11.70 5.26 5.91
CA TYR A 57 10.39 5.49 6.56
C TYR A 57 9.18 5.15 5.70
N CYS A 58 9.25 5.24 4.37
CA CYS A 58 8.11 4.98 3.51
C CYS A 58 7.58 3.56 3.72
N ASP A 59 6.26 3.42 3.80
CA ASP A 59 5.55 2.13 3.90
C ASP A 59 5.87 1.16 2.75
N LYS A 60 6.33 1.70 1.61
CA LYS A 60 6.73 0.96 0.41
C LYS A 60 8.25 0.90 0.22
N SER A 61 9.05 1.25 1.24
CA SER A 61 10.50 1.43 1.13
C SER A 61 11.20 0.29 0.38
N GLU A 62 11.04 -0.96 0.81
CA GLU A 62 11.71 -2.13 0.21
C GLU A 62 11.36 -2.26 -1.28
N ARG A 63 10.06 -2.29 -1.61
CA ARG A 63 9.60 -2.41 -3.01
C ARG A 63 10.02 -1.23 -3.89
N LEU A 64 10.05 -0.01 -3.35
CA LEU A 64 10.50 1.15 -4.12
C LEU A 64 12.00 1.04 -4.43
N GLN A 65 12.81 0.57 -3.49
CA GLN A 65 14.25 0.35 -3.70
C GLN A 65 14.54 -0.81 -4.68
N ASP A 66 13.65 -1.79 -4.80
CA ASP A 66 13.77 -2.86 -5.82
C ASP A 66 13.49 -2.37 -7.25
N ILE A 67 12.65 -1.33 -7.37
CA ILE A 67 12.11 -0.88 -8.67
C ILE A 67 12.82 0.38 -9.18
N PHE A 68 13.28 1.23 -8.26
CA PHE A 68 13.82 2.54 -8.55
C PHE A 68 15.27 2.66 -8.10
N ASP A 69 16.13 3.11 -9.01
CA ASP A 69 17.40 3.71 -8.63
C ASP A 69 17.11 5.12 -8.08
N LEU A 70 17.09 5.26 -6.75
CA LEU A 70 16.75 6.51 -6.07
C LEU A 70 17.72 7.65 -6.40
N ASP A 71 18.93 7.34 -6.85
CA ASP A 71 19.90 8.35 -7.30
C ASP A 71 19.51 8.95 -8.66
N ASN A 72 18.78 8.17 -9.47
CA ASN A 72 18.29 8.57 -10.79
C ASN A 72 16.80 8.97 -10.79
N CYS A 73 16.19 9.13 -9.62
CA CYS A 73 14.80 9.55 -9.49
C CYS A 73 14.66 11.03 -9.17
N HIS A 74 13.53 11.60 -9.59
CA HIS A 74 13.07 12.92 -9.16
C HIS A 74 11.68 12.83 -8.54
N PHE A 75 11.26 13.90 -7.86
CA PHE A 75 9.97 13.93 -7.16
C PHE A 75 9.08 15.03 -7.70
N ILE A 76 7.80 14.71 -7.91
CA ILE A 76 6.80 15.67 -8.40
C ILE A 76 5.51 15.57 -7.59
N VAL A 77 4.82 16.69 -7.45
CA VAL A 77 3.44 16.75 -6.98
C VAL A 77 2.52 16.94 -8.17
N LYS A 78 1.60 16.01 -8.40
CA LYS A 78 0.63 16.13 -9.48
C LYS A 78 -0.70 15.46 -9.13
N LYS A 79 -1.73 15.76 -9.90
CA LYS A 79 -3.04 15.12 -9.76
C LYS A 79 -2.91 13.60 -9.94
N SER A 80 -3.47 12.85 -9.00
CA SER A 80 -3.55 11.40 -9.15
C SER A 80 -4.51 11.03 -10.28
N PRO A 81 -4.24 9.95 -11.05
CA PRO A 81 -5.20 9.43 -12.02
C PRO A 81 -6.49 8.91 -11.34
N ASN A 82 -6.41 8.54 -10.06
CA ASN A 82 -7.48 7.80 -9.36
C ASN A 82 -8.37 8.68 -8.46
N TYR A 83 -7.99 9.92 -8.19
CA TYR A 83 -8.74 10.83 -7.30
C TYR A 83 -8.41 12.29 -7.56
N ASP A 84 -9.31 13.18 -7.16
CA ASP A 84 -9.22 14.62 -7.43
C ASP A 84 -8.15 15.37 -6.63
N THR A 85 -7.32 14.67 -5.85
CA THR A 85 -6.28 15.28 -5.02
C THR A 85 -4.88 15.11 -5.62
N GLU A 86 -4.08 16.16 -5.53
CA GLU A 86 -2.65 16.12 -5.88
C GLU A 86 -1.85 15.31 -4.87
N CYS A 87 -0.96 14.45 -5.35
CA CYS A 87 -0.15 13.56 -4.55
C CYS A 87 1.32 13.65 -4.91
N LEU A 88 2.17 13.20 -4.00
CA LEU A 88 3.62 13.12 -4.21
C LEU A 88 3.95 11.83 -4.97
N PHE A 89 4.74 11.97 -6.03
CA PHE A 89 5.23 10.87 -6.86
C PHE A 89 6.76 10.84 -6.83
N ILE A 90 7.31 9.63 -6.83
CA ILE A 90 8.67 9.36 -7.28
C ILE A 90 8.62 8.97 -8.76
N VAL A 91 9.55 9.51 -9.55
CA VAL A 91 9.62 9.29 -11.00
C VAL A 91 11.04 8.91 -11.39
N ASP A 92 11.19 7.78 -12.07
CA ASP A 92 12.44 7.35 -12.69
C ASP A 92 12.76 8.22 -13.90
N SER A 93 13.90 8.91 -13.87
CA SER A 93 14.28 9.84 -14.94
C SER A 93 14.64 9.13 -16.26
N SER A 94 15.02 7.85 -16.21
CA SER A 94 15.36 7.05 -17.38
C SER A 94 14.14 6.36 -18.02
N THR A 95 13.20 5.89 -17.22
CA THR A 95 12.05 5.10 -17.73
C THR A 95 10.72 5.85 -17.73
N ASN A 96 10.65 7.03 -17.08
CA ASN A 96 9.41 7.74 -16.75
C ASN A 96 8.40 6.91 -15.96
N LYS A 97 8.82 5.77 -15.40
CA LYS A 97 8.00 5.02 -14.47
C LYS A 97 7.81 5.84 -13.22
N GLU A 98 6.57 5.89 -12.73
CA GLU A 98 6.23 6.69 -11.56
C GLU A 98 5.43 5.90 -10.55
N GLU A 99 5.56 6.31 -9.30
CA GLU A 99 4.72 5.78 -8.26
C GLU A 99 4.36 6.81 -7.19
N GLN A 100 3.11 6.76 -6.74
CA GLN A 100 2.65 7.58 -5.64
C GLN A 100 3.20 7.08 -4.28
N ILE A 101 3.72 8.03 -3.51
CA ILE A 101 4.19 7.85 -2.14
C ILE A 101 3.38 8.72 -1.16
N SER A 102 3.26 8.28 0.09
CA SER A 102 2.56 9.02 1.14
C SER A 102 3.49 9.30 2.32
N PHE A 103 3.72 10.58 2.59
CA PHE A 103 4.46 11.03 3.78
C PHE A 103 3.59 11.11 5.04
N ILE A 104 2.29 10.81 4.96
CA ILE A 104 1.39 10.84 6.11
C ILE A 104 1.36 9.47 6.81
N ARG A 105 1.57 8.40 6.02
CA ARG A 105 1.48 7.00 6.46
C ARG A 105 2.88 6.38 6.55
N PHE A 106 3.65 6.79 7.56
CA PHE A 106 4.90 6.12 7.92
C PHE A 106 4.99 5.92 9.43
N GLY A 107 5.70 4.88 9.88
CA GLY A 107 5.97 4.65 11.31
C GLY A 107 4.75 4.40 12.21
N ASN A 108 3.54 4.31 11.67
CA ASN A 108 2.44 3.60 12.34
C ASN A 108 2.40 2.21 11.71
N PRO A 109 2.76 1.13 12.44
CA PRO A 109 2.40 -0.19 11.95
C PRO A 109 0.89 -0.18 11.70
N PRO A 110 0.42 -0.63 10.53
CA PRO A 110 -1.00 -0.80 10.31
C PRO A 110 -1.55 -1.61 11.47
N GLU A 111 -2.70 -1.21 11.99
CA GLU A 111 -3.36 -1.97 13.05
C GLU A 111 -3.45 -3.43 12.62
N PRO A 112 -3.41 -4.39 13.56
CA PRO A 112 -3.47 -5.81 13.23
C PRO A 112 -4.58 -6.17 12.24
N ILE A 113 -5.75 -5.50 12.36
CA ILE A 113 -6.85 -5.63 11.40
C ILE A 113 -6.50 -5.24 9.96
N VAL A 114 -5.68 -4.20 9.77
CA VAL A 114 -5.23 -3.75 8.45
C VAL A 114 -4.22 -4.74 7.87
N ASN A 115 -3.31 -5.27 8.70
CA ASN A 115 -2.36 -6.29 8.27
C ASN A 115 -3.08 -7.58 7.88
N PHE A 116 -4.04 -8.00 8.69
CA PHE A 116 -4.84 -9.20 8.43
C PHE A 116 -5.68 -9.07 7.15
N ARG A 117 -6.35 -7.92 6.93
CA ARG A 117 -7.07 -7.66 5.66
C ARG A 117 -6.14 -7.67 4.44
N SER A 118 -4.93 -7.15 4.58
CA SER A 118 -3.92 -7.15 3.51
C SER A 118 -3.46 -8.58 3.20
N PHE A 119 -3.18 -9.38 4.22
CA PHE A 119 -2.87 -10.80 4.11
C PHE A 119 -3.99 -11.57 3.39
N CYS A 120 -5.25 -11.38 3.80
CA CYS A 120 -6.41 -12.01 3.17
C CYS A 120 -6.52 -11.63 1.68
N THR A 121 -6.41 -10.33 1.37
CA THR A 121 -6.49 -9.82 -0.02
C THR A 121 -5.39 -10.43 -0.89
N TYR A 122 -4.18 -10.51 -0.37
CA TYR A 122 -3.06 -11.14 -1.08
C TYR A 122 -3.29 -12.64 -1.30
N THR A 123 -3.82 -13.34 -0.29
CA THR A 123 -4.10 -14.78 -0.33
C THR A 123 -5.05 -15.14 -1.49
N ILE A 124 -6.05 -14.31 -1.78
CA ILE A 124 -7.03 -14.54 -2.86
C ILE A 124 -6.64 -13.89 -4.19
N MET A 125 -5.50 -13.19 -4.27
CA MET A 125 -5.12 -12.41 -5.45
C MET A 125 -5.01 -13.27 -6.72
N LYS A 126 -4.39 -14.46 -6.60
CA LYS A 126 -4.26 -15.39 -7.74
C LYS A 126 -5.63 -15.88 -8.21
N PHE A 127 -6.50 -16.29 -7.29
CA PHE A 127 -7.87 -16.70 -7.61
C PHE A 127 -8.61 -15.58 -8.37
N LYS A 128 -8.55 -14.33 -7.89
CA LYS A 128 -9.20 -13.19 -8.56
C LYS A 128 -8.62 -12.92 -9.95
N LYS A 129 -7.31 -13.08 -10.12
CA LYS A 129 -6.66 -12.93 -11.44
C LYS A 129 -7.14 -14.00 -12.42
N ASP A 130 -7.15 -15.27 -12.01
CA ASP A 130 -7.57 -16.39 -12.85
C ASP A 130 -9.06 -16.23 -13.25
N TYR A 131 -9.88 -15.80 -12.28
CA TYR A 131 -11.29 -15.53 -12.52
C TYR A 131 -11.52 -14.35 -13.48
N ARG A 132 -10.76 -13.27 -13.33
CA ARG A 132 -10.78 -12.13 -14.26
C ARG A 132 -10.49 -12.59 -15.69
N ILE A 133 -9.47 -13.43 -15.87
CA ILE A 133 -9.13 -13.98 -17.19
C ILE A 133 -10.28 -14.81 -17.77
N LYS A 134 -10.92 -15.66 -16.96
CA LYS A 134 -12.09 -16.46 -17.37
C LYS A 134 -13.25 -15.58 -17.82
N LEU A 135 -13.70 -14.66 -16.95
CA LEU A 135 -14.85 -13.80 -17.20
C LEU A 135 -14.59 -12.83 -18.36
N SER A 136 -13.37 -12.31 -18.51
CA SER A 136 -12.98 -11.48 -19.66
C SER A 136 -13.09 -12.22 -20.99
N LYS A 137 -12.74 -13.51 -21.03
CA LYS A 137 -12.91 -14.34 -22.23
C LYS A 137 -14.39 -14.57 -22.55
N GLU A 138 -15.21 -14.84 -21.54
CA GLU A 138 -16.66 -15.06 -21.69
C GLU A 138 -17.40 -13.80 -22.17
N LEU A 139 -16.92 -12.62 -21.77
CA LEU A 139 -17.51 -11.33 -22.12
C LEU A 139 -16.83 -10.63 -23.30
N GLU A 140 -15.87 -11.28 -23.97
CA GLU A 140 -15.08 -10.72 -25.08
C GLU A 140 -14.41 -9.37 -24.74
N LYS A 141 -13.92 -9.22 -23.51
CA LYS A 141 -13.24 -8.03 -22.99
C LYS A 141 -11.75 -8.29 -22.78
N SER A 142 -10.93 -7.25 -22.86
CA SER A 142 -9.53 -7.32 -22.44
C SER A 142 -9.43 -7.42 -20.91
N TYR A 143 -8.77 -8.47 -20.41
CA TYR A 143 -8.52 -8.66 -18.98
C TYR A 143 -7.46 -7.70 -18.42
N ASP A 144 -6.67 -7.06 -19.30
CA ASP A 144 -5.65 -6.08 -18.94
C ASP A 144 -6.23 -4.66 -18.80
N GLU A 145 -7.36 -4.40 -19.47
CA GLU A 145 -8.08 -3.12 -19.46
C GLU A 145 -9.27 -3.09 -18.49
N HIS A 146 -9.58 -4.22 -17.83
CA HIS A 146 -10.69 -4.33 -16.89
C HIS A 146 -10.24 -4.93 -15.55
N ASP A 147 -10.78 -4.42 -14.45
CA ASP A 147 -10.59 -4.96 -13.11
C ASP A 147 -11.81 -5.77 -12.65
N LEU A 148 -11.55 -6.81 -11.86
CA LEU A 148 -12.57 -7.67 -11.27
C LEU A 148 -13.01 -7.12 -9.91
N TRP A 149 -14.25 -6.63 -9.85
CA TRP A 149 -14.87 -6.07 -8.65
C TRP A 149 -15.86 -7.04 -8.04
N HIS A 150 -15.97 -7.05 -6.71
CA HIS A 150 -17.10 -7.68 -6.04
C HIS A 150 -18.33 -6.79 -6.21
N LYS A 151 -19.47 -7.39 -6.55
CA LYS A 151 -20.77 -6.72 -6.45
C LYS A 151 -21.18 -6.61 -4.99
N GLU A 152 -21.50 -7.74 -4.37
CA GLU A 152 -21.71 -7.91 -2.93
C GLU A 152 -21.48 -9.38 -2.54
N PRO A 153 -21.01 -9.70 -1.31
CA PRO A 153 -20.40 -8.78 -0.35
C PRO A 153 -19.00 -8.31 -0.81
N THR A 154 -18.56 -7.17 -0.30
CA THR A 154 -17.21 -6.63 -0.55
C THR A 154 -16.13 -7.51 0.08
N THR A 155 -14.89 -7.43 -0.41
CA THR A 155 -13.76 -8.16 0.20
C THR A 155 -13.58 -7.81 1.68
N LYS A 156 -13.87 -6.58 2.08
CA LYS A 156 -13.82 -6.15 3.49
C LYS A 156 -14.85 -6.91 4.33
N GLU A 157 -16.10 -6.98 3.88
CA GLU A 157 -17.17 -7.67 4.59
C GLU A 157 -16.91 -9.17 4.70
N ILE A 158 -16.36 -9.78 3.65
CA ILE A 158 -15.96 -11.20 3.68
C ILE A 158 -14.87 -11.42 4.75
N VAL A 159 -13.87 -10.54 4.83
CA VAL A 159 -12.81 -10.65 5.84
C VAL A 159 -13.37 -10.42 7.25
N ASP A 160 -14.22 -9.41 7.43
CA ASP A 160 -14.82 -9.11 8.73
C ASP A 160 -15.73 -10.26 9.22
N GLU A 161 -16.47 -10.90 8.31
CA GLU A 161 -17.26 -12.11 8.61
C GLU A 161 -16.35 -13.29 8.99
N PHE A 162 -15.24 -13.51 8.27
CA PHE A 162 -14.28 -14.55 8.60
C PHE A 162 -13.66 -14.37 9.98
N ILE A 163 -13.29 -13.13 10.33
CA ILE A 163 -12.75 -12.77 11.65
C ILE A 163 -13.75 -13.08 12.75
N ALA A 164 -15.02 -12.73 12.54
CA ALA A 164 -16.10 -13.02 13.49
C ALA A 164 -16.32 -14.54 13.62
N LEU A 165 -16.36 -15.27 12.50
CA LEU A 165 -16.55 -16.72 12.47
C LEU A 165 -15.43 -17.48 13.18
N LYS A 166 -14.19 -17.00 13.08
CA LYS A 166 -13.02 -17.61 13.73
C LYS A 166 -12.78 -17.09 15.15
N GLU A 167 -13.57 -16.11 15.60
CA GLU A 167 -13.44 -15.48 16.92
C GLU A 167 -12.02 -14.95 17.19
N ILE A 168 -11.38 -14.37 16.17
CA ILE A 168 -9.98 -13.93 16.22
C ILE A 168 -9.78 -12.42 16.36
N GLY A 169 -10.87 -11.64 16.37
CA GLY A 169 -10.81 -10.18 16.28
C GLY A 169 -9.98 -9.49 17.37
N ASP A 170 -10.00 -10.04 18.59
CA ASP A 170 -9.27 -9.54 19.77
C ASP A 170 -7.80 -9.99 19.82
N LYS A 171 -7.40 -10.96 18.99
CA LYS A 171 -6.06 -11.58 18.98
C LYS A 171 -5.30 -11.38 17.68
N LEU A 172 -5.78 -10.48 16.82
CA LEU A 172 -5.17 -10.26 15.51
C LEU A 172 -3.68 -9.86 15.62
N ASP A 173 -3.27 -9.18 16.69
CA ASP A 173 -1.87 -8.81 16.97
C ASP A 173 -0.95 -10.02 17.25
N GLN A 174 -1.52 -11.14 17.69
CA GLN A 174 -0.80 -12.41 17.91
C GLN A 174 -0.77 -13.29 16.65
N ILE A 175 -1.74 -13.07 15.75
CA ILE A 175 -1.98 -13.89 14.57
C ILE A 175 -1.20 -13.39 13.36
N ILE A 176 -1.12 -12.07 13.16
CA ILE A 176 -0.51 -11.48 11.97
C ILE A 176 0.76 -10.71 12.35
N SER A 177 1.80 -10.89 11.52
CA SER A 177 3.03 -10.13 11.67
C SER A 177 2.76 -8.62 11.57
N PRO A 178 3.49 -7.78 12.34
CA PRO A 178 3.50 -6.35 12.07
C PRO A 178 4.04 -6.08 10.66
N ASN A 179 3.62 -4.97 10.06
CA ASN A 179 4.16 -4.55 8.77
C ASN A 179 5.66 -4.25 8.88
N GLY A 180 6.43 -4.60 7.84
CA GLY A 180 7.90 -4.45 7.83
C GLY A 180 8.66 -5.59 8.52
N SER A 181 8.08 -6.78 8.65
CA SER A 181 8.75 -7.99 9.16
C SER A 181 9.71 -8.65 8.14
N GLY A 182 10.20 -7.90 7.14
CA GLY A 182 11.04 -8.42 6.04
C GLY A 182 10.27 -9.15 4.93
N SER A 183 8.93 -8.97 4.88
CA SER A 183 8.07 -9.49 3.82
C SER A 183 7.17 -8.37 3.30
N ASN A 184 7.04 -8.29 1.98
CA ASN A 184 6.18 -7.35 1.26
C ASN A 184 4.68 -7.48 1.61
N VAL A 185 4.29 -8.57 2.29
CA VAL A 185 2.93 -8.86 2.74
C VAL A 185 2.98 -9.37 4.17
N PRO A 186 2.07 -8.94 5.06
CA PRO A 186 1.95 -9.51 6.39
C PRO A 186 1.77 -11.03 6.32
N ILE A 187 2.48 -11.75 7.18
CA ILE A 187 2.44 -13.21 7.25
C ILE A 187 1.76 -13.65 8.55
N LEU A 188 1.12 -14.81 8.49
CA LEU A 188 0.60 -15.44 9.70
C LEU A 188 1.77 -15.90 10.56
N ASN A 189 1.62 -15.73 11.87
CA ASN A 189 2.46 -16.42 12.84
C ASN A 189 2.27 -17.95 12.65
N SER A 190 3.34 -18.72 12.87
CA SER A 190 3.39 -20.14 12.56
C SER A 190 2.30 -20.96 13.25
N GLU A 191 1.89 -20.57 14.46
CA GLU A 191 0.81 -21.21 15.22
C GLU A 191 -0.57 -21.08 14.54
N TYR A 192 -0.72 -20.12 13.64
CA TYR A 192 -1.96 -19.81 12.94
C TYR A 192 -1.88 -20.11 11.44
N GLY A 193 -0.87 -20.88 10.99
CA GLY A 193 -0.64 -21.16 9.57
C GLY A 193 -1.86 -21.71 8.82
N ASP A 194 -2.72 -22.45 9.51
CA ASP A 194 -3.94 -23.05 8.95
C ASP A 194 -4.98 -22.01 8.52
N LEU A 195 -4.97 -20.80 9.13
CA LEU A 195 -5.92 -19.73 8.79
C LEU A 195 -5.85 -19.32 7.31
N LYS A 196 -4.71 -19.54 6.65
CA LYS A 196 -4.57 -19.26 5.22
C LYS A 196 -5.51 -20.15 4.41
N GLN A 197 -5.49 -21.46 4.66
CA GLN A 197 -6.32 -22.40 3.91
C GLN A 197 -7.79 -22.25 4.31
N ASP A 198 -8.06 -22.08 5.60
CA ASP A 198 -9.40 -21.79 6.10
C ASP A 198 -10.02 -20.55 5.42
N PHE A 199 -9.24 -19.48 5.23
CA PHE A 199 -9.72 -18.29 4.56
C PHE A 199 -9.97 -18.53 3.07
N ILE A 200 -9.11 -19.31 2.39
CA ILE A 200 -9.33 -19.69 0.98
C ILE A 200 -10.64 -20.46 0.84
N ASP A 201 -10.86 -21.47 1.68
CA ASP A 201 -12.03 -22.32 1.63
C ASP A 201 -13.31 -21.54 1.96
N PHE A 202 -13.25 -20.67 2.98
CA PHE A 202 -14.33 -19.76 3.32
C PHE A 202 -14.64 -18.81 2.16
N TYR A 203 -13.63 -18.16 1.59
CA TYR A 203 -13.79 -17.26 0.46
C TYR A 203 -14.40 -17.96 -0.76
N GLN A 204 -13.95 -19.17 -1.08
CA GLN A 204 -14.52 -19.95 -2.17
C GLN A 204 -15.98 -20.33 -1.86
N SER A 205 -16.31 -20.77 -0.64
CA SER A 205 -17.70 -21.09 -0.27
C SER A 205 -18.67 -19.92 -0.43
N LYS A 206 -18.17 -18.68 -0.25
CA LYS A 206 -18.95 -17.45 -0.34
C LYS A 206 -19.01 -16.86 -1.74
N VAL A 207 -17.91 -16.98 -2.50
CA VAL A 207 -17.71 -16.22 -3.74
C VAL A 207 -17.42 -17.10 -4.96
N ALA A 208 -17.60 -18.42 -4.88
CA ALA A 208 -17.44 -19.32 -6.02
C ALA A 208 -18.55 -19.21 -7.10
N THR A 209 -19.33 -18.14 -7.14
CA THR A 209 -20.40 -17.95 -8.14
C THR A 209 -20.24 -16.65 -8.93
N GLU A 210 -20.56 -16.71 -10.23
CA GLU A 210 -20.50 -15.59 -11.21
C GLU A 210 -21.37 -14.38 -10.85
N LEU A 211 -22.33 -14.56 -9.95
CA LEU A 211 -23.23 -13.51 -9.51
C LEU A 211 -22.54 -12.45 -8.66
N ASN A 212 -21.39 -12.76 -8.06
CA ASN A 212 -20.73 -11.90 -7.08
C ASN A 212 -19.65 -11.00 -7.68
N PHE A 213 -19.40 -11.07 -8.99
CA PHE A 213 -18.35 -10.29 -9.66
C PHE A 213 -18.85 -9.47 -10.84
N GLU A 214 -18.13 -8.39 -11.14
CA GLU A 214 -18.24 -7.61 -12.37
C GLU A 214 -16.88 -7.17 -12.88
N LEU A 215 -16.79 -7.00 -14.21
CA LEU A 215 -15.65 -6.35 -14.85
C LEU A 215 -15.94 -4.86 -15.04
N LYS A 216 -15.11 -4.01 -14.42
CA LYS A 216 -15.13 -2.55 -14.63
C LYS A 216 -13.90 -2.12 -15.44
N PRO A 217 -14.02 -1.14 -16.34
CA PRO A 217 -12.86 -0.55 -17.01
C PRO A 217 -11.85 -0.04 -15.98
N ARG A 218 -10.57 -0.25 -16.27
CA ARG A 218 -9.44 0.31 -15.52
C ARG A 218 -9.23 1.73 -16.05
N ASN A 219 -9.49 2.74 -15.21
CA ASN A 219 -9.25 4.16 -15.53
C ASN A 219 -7.76 4.51 -15.40
#